data_AF-A0A959N808-F1
#
_entry.id   AF-A0A959N808-F1
#
_cell.length_a   1.000
_cell.length_b   1.000
_cell.length_c   1.000
_cell.angle_alpha   90.00
_cell.angle_beta   90.00
_cell.angle_gamma   90.00
#
_symmetry.space_group_name_H-M   'P 1'
#
loop_
_entity.id
_entity.type
_entity.pdbx_description
1 polymer ?
#
loop_
_entity_poly.entity_id
_entity_poly.type
_entity_poly.pdbx_seq_one_letter_code
_entity_poly.pdbx_strand_id
1 'polypeptide(L)'
;MNIKGVGNNLNRYTELYKKQEEATSRQAPQKTDKLDLSDTAKKLKAEGIDPKQFAEVKMKIDSGYYNSDEVINKVADEILKTFQKDS
;
A
#
# COMPACT_ATOMS: atom_id res chain seq x y z
N MET A 1 -6.21 -27.83 47.63
CA MET A 1 -6.05 -27.06 46.39
C MET A 1 -4.60 -27.16 45.95
N ASN A 2 -4.32 -27.75 44.77
CA ASN A 2 -2.97 -27.84 44.21
C ASN A 2 -2.80 -26.74 43.15
N ILE A 3 -1.98 -25.74 43.43
CA ILE A 3 -1.64 -24.69 42.45
C ILE A 3 -0.45 -25.21 41.63
N LYS A 4 -0.72 -25.63 40.39
CA LYS A 4 0.33 -25.98 39.42
C LYS A 4 0.96 -24.68 38.94
N GLY A 5 2.24 -24.48 39.26
CA GLY A 5 3.03 -23.35 38.76
C GLY A 5 3.11 -23.39 37.23
N VAL A 6 2.74 -22.28 36.59
CA VAL A 6 2.93 -22.08 35.15
C VAL A 6 4.42 -21.88 34.87
N GLY A 7 5.01 -22.88 34.20
CA GLY A 7 6.40 -22.84 33.76
C GLY A 7 6.69 -21.71 32.77
N ASN A 8 7.90 -21.19 32.86
CA ASN A 8 8.39 -19.99 32.18
C ASN A 8 8.68 -20.26 30.69
N ASN A 9 7.84 -19.77 29.78
CA ASN A 9 7.91 -20.04 28.32
C ASN A 9 8.80 -19.05 27.54
N LEU A 10 9.81 -18.45 28.18
CA LEU A 10 10.53 -17.29 27.62
C LEU A 10 11.35 -17.62 26.35
N ASN A 11 11.69 -18.90 26.13
CA ASN A 11 12.48 -19.35 24.98
C ASN A 11 11.68 -19.67 23.71
N ARG A 12 10.34 -19.63 23.74
CA ARG A 12 9.55 -19.96 22.53
C ARG A 12 9.57 -18.83 21.51
N TYR A 13 9.62 -17.58 21.97
CA TYR A 13 9.66 -16.41 21.09
C TYR A 13 10.99 -16.29 20.35
N THR A 14 12.11 -16.57 21.02
CA THR A 14 13.45 -16.48 20.40
C THR A 14 13.65 -17.51 19.28
N GLU A 15 13.09 -18.71 19.42
CA GLU A 15 13.12 -19.75 18.39
C GLU A 15 12.25 -19.40 17.17
N LEU A 16 11.11 -18.71 17.38
CA LEU A 16 10.25 -18.26 16.29
C LEU A 16 10.94 -17.19 15.42
N TYR A 17 11.70 -16.28 16.05
CA TYR A 17 12.47 -15.26 15.33
C TYR A 17 13.60 -15.88 14.49
N LYS A 18 14.38 -16.81 15.06
CA LYS A 18 15.43 -17.51 14.30
C LYS A 18 14.88 -18.30 13.10
N LYS A 19 13.74 -18.97 13.27
CA LYS A 19 13.13 -19.77 12.20
C LYS A 19 12.58 -18.91 11.06
N GLN A 20 12.21 -17.65 11.32
CA GLN A 20 11.83 -16.69 10.28
C GLN A 20 13.06 -16.24 9.45
N GLU A 21 14.22 -16.03 10.07
CA GLU A 21 15.43 -15.62 9.35
C GLU A 21 15.90 -16.70 8.36
N GLU A 22 15.81 -17.98 8.75
CA GLU A 22 16.24 -19.11 7.91
C GLU A 22 15.34 -19.30 6.67
N ALA A 23 14.02 -19.08 6.79
CA ALA A 23 13.06 -19.23 5.69
C ALA A 23 13.16 -18.12 4.62
N THR A 24 13.76 -16.97 4.95
CA THR A 24 13.84 -15.81 4.05
C THR A 24 15.16 -15.72 3.28
N SER A 25 16.11 -16.63 3.55
CA SER A 25 17.49 -16.56 3.02
C SER A 25 17.72 -17.16 1.62
N ARG A 26 16.68 -17.64 0.92
CA ARG A 26 16.80 -18.26 -0.42
C ARG A 26 16.50 -17.33 -1.60
N GLN A 27 16.75 -16.03 -1.45
CA GLN A 27 16.91 -15.14 -2.58
C GLN A 27 18.18 -14.33 -2.34
N ALA A 28 19.20 -14.58 -3.15
CA ALA A 28 20.43 -13.81 -3.13
C ALA A 28 20.06 -12.32 -3.30
N PRO A 29 20.42 -11.43 -2.36
CA PRO A 29 20.15 -10.02 -2.54
C PRO A 29 21.05 -9.52 -3.67
N GLN A 30 20.44 -9.22 -4.81
CA GLN A 30 21.04 -8.31 -5.80
C GLN A 30 21.44 -7.06 -5.01
N LYS A 31 22.74 -6.79 -4.91
CA LYS A 31 23.27 -5.59 -4.26
C LYS A 31 22.96 -4.38 -5.15
N THR A 32 21.70 -4.00 -5.24
CA THR A 32 21.32 -2.67 -5.69
C THR A 32 21.62 -1.72 -4.53
N ASP A 33 22.36 -0.65 -4.82
CA ASP A 33 22.85 0.28 -3.82
C ASP A 33 21.71 0.78 -2.92
N LYS A 34 21.92 0.75 -1.61
CA LYS A 34 20.93 1.16 -0.60
C LYS A 34 20.50 2.63 -0.79
N LEU A 35 21.36 3.43 -1.41
CA LEU A 35 21.11 4.82 -1.80
C LEU A 35 20.02 4.90 -2.87
N ASP A 36 20.11 4.11 -3.95
CA ASP A 36 19.12 4.11 -5.04
C ASP A 36 17.73 3.67 -4.56
N LEU A 37 17.67 2.67 -3.67
CA LEU A 37 16.41 2.23 -3.07
C LEU A 37 15.79 3.30 -2.15
N SER A 38 16.65 4.06 -1.44
CA SER A 38 16.19 5.13 -0.54
C SER A 38 15.65 6.32 -1.32
N ASP A 39 16.28 6.68 -2.43
CA ASP A 39 15.87 7.81 -3.26
C ASP A 39 14.59 7.51 -4.06
N THR A 40 14.45 6.28 -4.57
CA THR A 40 13.19 5.84 -5.21
C THR A 40 12.04 5.76 -4.20
N ALA A 41 12.27 5.22 -3.00
CA ALA A 41 11.27 5.18 -1.93
C ALA A 41 10.88 6.59 -1.43
N LYS A 42 11.84 7.52 -1.34
CA LYS A 42 11.55 8.92 -0.99
C LYS A 42 10.73 9.63 -2.06
N LYS A 43 11.01 9.40 -3.34
CA LYS A 43 10.22 9.96 -4.46
C LYS A 43 8.78 9.45 -4.44
N LEU A 44 8.58 8.13 -4.25
CA LEU A 44 7.24 7.55 -4.13
C LEU A 44 6.48 8.03 -2.88
N LYS A 45 7.18 8.30 -1.76
CA LYS A 45 6.57 8.92 -0.58
C LYS A 45 6.27 10.41 -0.74
N ALA A 46 6.99 11.10 -1.62
CA ALA A 46 6.75 12.50 -1.93
C ALA A 46 5.48 12.69 -2.79
N GLU A 47 5.04 11.66 -3.52
CA GLU A 47 3.72 11.54 -4.12
C GLU A 47 2.64 11.15 -3.09
N GLY A 48 2.83 11.55 -1.84
CA GLY A 48 1.84 11.32 -0.78
C GLY A 48 0.54 12.03 -1.12
N ILE A 49 -0.57 11.29 -1.05
CA ILE A 49 -1.93 11.84 -1.19
C ILE A 49 -2.07 13.01 -0.21
N ASP A 50 -2.24 14.22 -0.74
CA ASP A 50 -2.45 15.40 0.08
C ASP A 50 -3.77 15.22 0.86
N PRO A 51 -3.76 15.27 2.21
CA PRO A 51 -4.97 15.17 3.01
C PRO A 51 -6.06 16.18 2.60
N LYS A 52 -5.65 17.34 2.06
CA LYS A 52 -6.56 18.36 1.53
C LYS A 52 -7.28 17.86 0.28
N GLN A 53 -6.58 17.16 -0.62
CA GLN A 53 -7.19 16.56 -1.81
C GLN A 53 -8.17 15.45 -1.40
N PHE A 54 -7.84 14.65 -0.39
CA PHE A 54 -8.76 13.63 0.12
C PHE A 54 -10.05 14.25 0.67
N ALA A 55 -9.93 15.31 1.47
CA ALA A 55 -11.09 16.04 2.00
C ALA A 55 -11.95 16.65 0.88
N GLU A 56 -11.32 17.24 -0.13
CA GLU A 56 -12.01 17.83 -1.29
C GLU A 56 -12.76 16.78 -2.12
N VAL A 57 -12.13 15.64 -2.39
CA VAL A 57 -12.78 14.52 -3.10
C VAL A 57 -13.97 14.00 -2.31
N LYS A 58 -13.82 13.83 -0.99
CA LYS A 58 -14.94 13.41 -0.12
C LYS A 58 -16.11 14.39 -0.21
N MET A 59 -15.85 15.70 -0.14
CA MET A 59 -16.89 16.71 -0.27
C MET A 59 -17.59 16.67 -1.64
N LYS A 60 -16.84 16.45 -2.72
CA LYS A 60 -17.40 16.32 -4.08
C LYS A 60 -18.26 15.07 -4.24
N ILE A 61 -17.92 13.98 -3.57
CA ILE A 61 -18.75 12.77 -3.53
C ILE A 61 -20.05 13.07 -2.77
N ASP A 62 -19.95 13.64 -1.57
CA ASP A 62 -21.10 13.92 -0.72
C ASP A 62 -22.07 14.95 -1.36
N SER A 63 -21.55 15.91 -2.14
CA SER A 63 -22.37 16.89 -2.86
C SER A 63 -22.98 16.36 -4.16
N GLY A 64 -22.66 15.12 -4.56
CA GLY A 64 -23.11 14.56 -5.83
C GLY A 64 -22.49 15.23 -7.07
N TYR A 65 -21.38 15.96 -6.92
CA TYR A 65 -20.70 16.67 -8.02
C TYR A 65 -20.42 15.75 -9.22
N TYR A 66 -20.01 14.50 -8.95
CA TYR A 66 -19.71 13.50 -9.97
C TYR A 66 -20.95 12.93 -10.68
N ASN A 67 -22.16 13.18 -10.16
CA ASN A 67 -23.42 12.76 -10.77
C ASN A 67 -23.95 13.79 -11.79
N SER A 68 -23.26 14.91 -11.97
CA SER A 68 -23.64 15.91 -12.97
C SER A 68 -23.42 15.37 -14.38
N ASP A 69 -24.34 15.69 -15.29
CA ASP A 69 -24.28 15.27 -16.69
C ASP A 69 -22.96 15.69 -17.35
N GLU A 70 -22.43 16.87 -16.99
CA GLU A 70 -21.13 17.34 -17.50
C GLU A 70 -19.98 16.39 -17.16
N VAL A 71 -19.90 15.95 -15.89
CA VAL A 71 -18.84 15.04 -15.44
C VAL A 71 -19.05 13.65 -16.05
N ILE A 72 -20.28 13.16 -16.11
CA ILE A 72 -20.62 11.88 -16.71
C ILE A 72 -20.25 11.85 -18.19
N ASN A 73 -20.61 12.89 -18.95
CA ASN A 73 -20.31 12.99 -20.38
C ASN A 73 -18.80 13.01 -20.63
N LYS A 74 -18.04 13.76 -19.81
CA LYS A 74 -16.58 13.78 -19.91
C LYS A 74 -15.95 12.41 -19.68
N VAL A 75 -16.46 11.65 -18.71
CA VAL A 75 -16.01 10.27 -18.46
C VAL A 75 -16.37 9.36 -19.63
N ALA A 76 -17.60 9.47 -20.15
CA ALA A 76 -18.05 8.69 -21.30
C ALA A 76 -17.17 8.96 -22.54
N ASP A 77 -16.84 10.21 -22.82
CA ASP A 77 -15.98 10.60 -23.94
C ASP A 77 -14.57 10.01 -23.83
N GLU A 78 -13.96 10.07 -22.65
CA GLU A 78 -12.64 9.48 -22.41
C GLU A 78 -12.67 7.95 -22.59
N ILE A 79 -13.71 7.28 -22.09
CA ILE A 79 -13.90 5.84 -22.30
C ILE A 79 -14.03 5.53 -23.80
N LEU A 80 -14.87 6.26 -24.54
CA LEU A 80 -15.07 6.05 -25.98
C LEU A 80 -13.77 6.26 -26.78
N LYS A 81 -12.95 7.24 -26.41
CA LYS A 81 -11.64 7.46 -27.03
C LYS A 81 -10.69 6.29 -26.87
N THR A 82 -10.74 5.58 -25.73
CA THR A 82 -9.86 4.40 -25.53
C THR A 82 -10.16 3.32 -26.57
N PHE A 83 -11.43 3.03 -26.83
CA PHE A 83 -11.83 2.04 -27.83
C PHE A 83 -11.54 2.45 -29.27
N GLN A 84 -11.59 3.74 -29.59
CA GLN A 84 -11.29 4.24 -30.94
C GLN A 84 -9.78 4.26 -31.25
N LYS A 85 -8.93 4.34 -30.23
CA LYS A 85 -7.48 4.41 -30.41
C LYS A 85 -6.84 3.05 -30.71
N ASP A 86 -7.56 1.96 -30.42
CA ASP A 86 -7.11 0.58 -30.61
C ASP A 86 -7.62 -0.05 -31.93
N SER A 87 -8.21 0.74 -32.85
CA SER A 87 -8.66 0.32 -34.20
C SER A 87 -7.86 1.01 -35.30
#